data_AF-A0A3N1KGE2-F1
#
_entry.id   AF-A0A3N1KGE2-F1
#
_cell.length_a   1.000
_cell.length_b   1.000
_cell.length_c   1.000
_cell.angle_alpha   90.00
_cell.angle_beta   90.00
_cell.angle_gamma   90.00
#
_symmetry.space_group_name_H-M   'P 1'
#
loop_
_entity.id
_entity.type
_entity.pdbx_description
1 polymer ?
#
loop_
_entity_poly.entity_id
_entity_poly.type
_entity_poly.pdbx_seq_one_letter_code
_entity_poly.pdbx_strand_id
1 'polypeptide(L)'
;MSPHEVRQQLDGADELVWSPLAAAAPDYPRVPAHVARCAQEAHMSHSIGAEAASILMARTTIEATAKSKGIVKGNLYAKIEELSNTGVIRASALSVAHAIRHLGNDMAHGDVEDAPSAEDASDALQLMDLILNEVFQATNLAEEILARRKQG
;
A
#
# COMPACT_ATOMS: atom_id res chain seq x y z
N MET A 1 23.67 -17.24 -45.99
CA MET A 1 23.15 -16.08 -45.23
C MET A 1 24.33 -15.24 -44.80
N SER A 2 24.36 -13.98 -45.21
CA SER A 2 25.41 -13.04 -44.83
C SER A 2 25.18 -12.55 -43.39
N PRO A 3 26.24 -12.14 -42.66
CA PRO A 3 26.10 -11.53 -41.34
C PRO A 3 25.16 -10.31 -41.29
N HIS A 4 24.94 -9.66 -42.44
CA HIS A 4 24.04 -8.52 -42.58
C HIS A 4 22.55 -8.93 -42.57
N GLU A 5 22.21 -10.14 -43.01
CA GLU A 5 20.84 -10.67 -43.02
C GLU A 5 20.39 -11.07 -41.61
N VAL A 6 21.32 -11.53 -40.76
CA VAL A 6 21.03 -11.90 -39.35
C VAL A 6 20.65 -10.68 -38.51
N ARG A 7 21.21 -9.50 -38.82
CA ARG A 7 20.97 -8.27 -38.06
C ARG A 7 19.57 -7.68 -38.33
N GLN A 8 19.10 -7.78 -39.57
CA GLN A 8 17.78 -7.27 -39.97
C GLN A 8 16.61 -8.11 -39.43
N GLN A 9 16.89 -9.33 -38.98
CA GLN A 9 15.87 -10.26 -38.48
C GLN A 9 15.57 -10.09 -36.98
N LEU A 10 16.39 -9.28 -36.27
CA LEU A 10 16.19 -8.91 -34.87
C LEU A 10 15.43 -7.57 -34.72
N ASP A 11 15.34 -6.78 -35.79
CA ASP A 11 14.61 -5.49 -35.79
C ASP A 11 13.08 -5.65 -35.85
N GLY A 12 12.59 -6.89 -35.92
CA GLY A 12 11.17 -7.26 -35.87
C GLY A 12 10.79 -8.14 -34.69
N ALA A 13 11.66 -8.27 -33.68
CA ALA A 13 11.34 -8.96 -32.45
C ALA A 13 10.61 -8.00 -31.50
N ASP A 14 9.48 -8.43 -30.96
CA ASP A 14 8.77 -7.79 -29.84
C ASP A 14 9.76 -7.17 -28.83
N GLU A 15 9.41 -6.01 -28.28
CA GLU A 15 10.18 -5.28 -27.26
C GLU A 15 10.82 -6.26 -26.26
N LEU A 16 12.15 -6.19 -26.15
CA LEU A 16 12.94 -7.07 -25.31
C LEU A 16 12.60 -6.80 -23.83
N VAL A 17 11.63 -7.53 -23.27
CA VAL A 17 11.22 -7.38 -21.86
C VAL A 17 12.18 -8.15 -20.96
N TRP A 18 12.95 -7.42 -20.15
CA TRP A 18 13.84 -7.99 -19.13
C TRP A 18 13.03 -8.56 -17.95
N SER A 19 13.34 -9.79 -17.53
CA SER A 19 12.75 -10.44 -16.35
C SER A 19 13.84 -11.00 -15.43
N PRO A 20 13.72 -10.83 -14.10
CA PRO A 20 12.57 -10.26 -13.38
C PRO A 20 12.52 -8.72 -13.41
N LEU A 21 11.30 -8.17 -13.36
CA LEU A 21 11.08 -6.73 -13.16
C LEU A 21 11.59 -6.31 -11.78
N ALA A 22 12.28 -5.17 -11.72
CA ALA A 22 12.71 -4.58 -10.46
C ALA A 22 11.52 -3.89 -9.79
N ALA A 23 11.05 -4.45 -8.67
CA ALA A 23 9.97 -3.85 -7.89
C ALA A 23 10.42 -2.53 -7.23
N ALA A 24 9.48 -1.59 -7.09
CA ALA A 24 9.72 -0.28 -6.50
C ALA A 24 8.69 0.03 -5.40
N ALA A 25 9.13 0.70 -4.33
CA ALA A 25 8.26 1.19 -3.27
C ALA A 25 8.86 2.44 -2.62
N PRO A 26 8.02 3.34 -2.07
CA PRO A 26 8.48 4.47 -1.27
C PRO A 26 8.99 4.03 0.11
N ASP A 27 9.75 4.93 0.74
CA ASP A 27 10.15 4.79 2.14
C ASP A 27 9.13 5.40 3.09
N TYR A 28 8.95 4.76 4.24
CA TYR A 28 8.10 5.25 5.34
C TYR A 28 8.89 5.43 6.63
N PRO A 29 9.79 6.43 6.71
CA PRO A 29 10.78 6.54 7.78
C PRO A 29 10.18 6.74 9.18
N ARG A 30 8.93 7.23 9.25
CA ARG A 30 8.22 7.50 10.50
C ARG A 30 7.13 6.47 10.82
N VAL A 31 6.99 5.42 10.00
CA VAL A 31 6.01 4.35 10.21
C VAL A 31 6.71 3.17 10.89
N PRO A 32 6.09 2.50 11.87
CA PRO A 32 6.65 1.30 12.48
C PRO A 32 7.03 0.24 11.44
N ALA A 33 8.22 -0.38 11.59
CA ALA A 33 8.82 -1.22 10.55
C ALA A 33 7.92 -2.35 10.02
N HIS A 34 7.08 -2.95 10.88
CA HIS A 34 6.16 -4.01 10.47
C HIS A 34 4.98 -3.48 9.62
N VAL A 35 4.50 -2.26 9.90
CA VAL A 35 3.48 -1.58 9.09
C VAL A 35 4.09 -1.11 7.77
N ALA A 36 5.26 -0.48 7.83
CA ALA A 36 6.00 0.01 6.66
C ALA A 36 6.28 -1.11 5.66
N ARG A 37 6.69 -2.29 6.14
CA ARG A 37 6.90 -3.48 5.29
C ARG A 37 5.65 -3.86 4.50
N CYS A 38 4.48 -3.87 5.14
CA CYS A 38 3.22 -4.21 4.47
C CYS A 38 2.89 -3.19 3.38
N ALA A 39 3.10 -1.89 3.67
CA ALA A 39 2.85 -0.82 2.72
C ALA A 39 3.80 -0.89 1.51
N GLN A 40 5.07 -1.20 1.77
CA GLN A 40 6.08 -1.40 0.73
C GLN A 40 5.75 -2.61 -0.14
N GLU A 41 5.30 -3.73 0.44
CA GLU A 41 4.85 -4.90 -0.32
C GLU A 41 3.64 -4.59 -1.20
N ALA A 42 2.74 -3.69 -0.77
CA ALA A 42 1.64 -3.23 -1.60
C ALA A 42 2.16 -2.47 -2.84
N HIS A 43 3.00 -1.46 -2.63
CA HIS A 43 3.61 -0.68 -3.72
C HIS A 43 4.47 -1.54 -4.66
N MET A 44 5.29 -2.44 -4.10
CA MET A 44 6.11 -3.37 -4.89
C MET A 44 5.24 -4.26 -5.77
N SER A 45 4.13 -4.78 -5.25
CA SER A 45 3.21 -5.63 -5.99
C SER A 45 2.59 -4.87 -7.17
N HIS A 46 2.10 -3.65 -6.93
CA HIS A 46 1.58 -2.80 -7.99
C HIS A 46 2.64 -2.46 -9.05
N SER A 47 3.87 -2.17 -8.64
CA SER A 47 4.97 -1.80 -9.56
C SER A 47 5.33 -2.89 -10.58
N ILE A 48 4.91 -4.14 -10.34
CA ILE A 48 5.11 -5.27 -11.24
C ILE A 48 3.79 -5.82 -11.82
N GLY A 49 2.67 -5.11 -11.65
CA GLY A 49 1.35 -5.48 -12.16
C GLY A 49 0.61 -6.55 -11.35
N ALA A 50 1.02 -6.82 -10.10
CA ALA A 50 0.36 -7.78 -9.21
C ALA A 50 -0.76 -7.10 -8.39
N GLU A 51 -1.84 -6.70 -9.06
CA GLU A 51 -2.86 -5.80 -8.50
C GLU A 51 -3.64 -6.38 -7.32
N ALA A 52 -4.05 -7.65 -7.41
CA ALA A 52 -4.72 -8.32 -6.29
C ALA A 52 -3.83 -8.38 -5.04
N ALA A 53 -2.54 -8.67 -5.22
CA ALA A 53 -1.57 -8.68 -4.13
C ALA A 53 -1.37 -7.28 -3.54
N SER A 54 -1.31 -6.25 -4.40
CA SER A 54 -1.24 -4.84 -3.97
C SER A 54 -2.40 -4.48 -3.04
N ILE A 55 -3.63 -4.73 -3.46
CA ILE A 55 -4.83 -4.39 -2.68
C ILE A 55 -4.90 -5.18 -1.37
N LEU A 56 -4.54 -6.47 -1.39
CA LEU A 56 -4.49 -7.29 -0.17
C LEU A 56 -3.44 -6.77 0.83
N MET A 57 -2.29 -6.31 0.34
CA MET A 57 -1.26 -5.73 1.19
C MET A 57 -1.63 -4.32 1.69
N ALA A 58 -2.38 -3.54 0.91
CA ALA A 58 -2.96 -2.29 1.39
C ALA A 58 -3.95 -2.54 2.54
N ARG A 59 -4.85 -3.53 2.40
CA ARG A 59 -5.78 -3.96 3.46
C ARG A 59 -5.03 -4.45 4.71
N THR A 60 -3.98 -5.25 4.51
CA THR A 60 -3.11 -5.74 5.60
C THR A 60 -2.43 -4.58 6.34
N THR A 61 -2.01 -3.54 5.61
CA THR A 61 -1.40 -2.34 6.19
C THR A 61 -2.35 -1.58 7.11
N ILE A 62 -3.64 -1.46 6.75
CA ILE A 62 -4.66 -0.86 7.63
C ILE A 62 -4.84 -1.68 8.91
N GLU A 63 -4.88 -3.02 8.80
CA GLU A 63 -4.97 -3.88 9.98
C GLU A 63 -3.72 -3.79 10.87
N ALA A 64 -2.53 -3.78 10.27
CA ALA A 64 -1.27 -3.62 11.00
C ALA A 64 -1.19 -2.25 11.69
N THR A 65 -1.70 -1.19 11.06
CA THR A 65 -1.83 0.15 11.64
C THR A 65 -2.70 0.13 12.89
N ALA A 66 -3.88 -0.49 12.83
CA ALA A 66 -4.76 -0.64 14.00
C ALA A 66 -4.06 -1.38 15.15
N LYS A 67 -3.41 -2.51 14.84
CA LYS A 67 -2.67 -3.30 15.84
C LYS A 67 -1.52 -2.51 16.45
N SER A 68 -0.80 -1.73 15.66
CA SER A 68 0.28 -0.86 16.16
C SER A 68 -0.22 0.25 17.08
N LYS A 69 -1.52 0.59 17.04
CA LYS A 69 -2.16 1.57 17.93
C LYS A 69 -2.89 0.89 19.10
N GLY A 70 -2.65 -0.40 19.32
CA GLY A 70 -3.22 -1.17 20.44
C GLY A 70 -4.58 -1.82 20.15
N ILE A 71 -5.12 -1.65 18.95
CA ILE A 71 -6.45 -2.15 18.56
C ILE A 71 -6.29 -3.52 17.91
N VAL A 72 -6.32 -4.57 18.74
CA VAL A 72 -5.97 -5.95 18.32
C VAL A 72 -7.17 -6.90 18.20
N LYS A 73 -8.32 -6.56 18.79
CA LYS A 73 -9.52 -7.41 18.82
C LYS A 73 -10.46 -7.13 17.65
N GLY A 74 -11.28 -8.12 17.29
CA GLY A 74 -12.31 -7.99 16.28
C GLY A 74 -11.82 -8.11 14.83
N ASN A 75 -12.77 -8.05 13.91
CA ASN A 75 -12.51 -8.02 12.47
C ASN A 75 -12.00 -6.63 12.02
N LEU A 76 -11.57 -6.52 10.76
CA LEU A 76 -11.02 -5.26 10.24
C LEU A 76 -12.03 -4.11 10.29
N TYR A 77 -13.33 -4.39 10.10
CA TYR A 77 -14.37 -3.37 10.27
C TYR A 77 -14.34 -2.76 11.68
N ALA A 78 -14.41 -3.59 12.73
CA ALA A 78 -14.41 -3.13 14.11
C ALA A 78 -13.12 -2.38 14.48
N LYS A 79 -11.97 -2.80 13.93
CA LYS A 79 -10.69 -2.12 14.14
C LYS A 79 -10.67 -0.72 13.52
N ILE A 80 -11.25 -0.56 12.32
CA ILE A 80 -11.35 0.73 11.63
C ILE A 80 -12.29 1.68 12.38
N GLU A 81 -13.42 1.18 12.86
CA GLU A 81 -14.33 1.95 13.72
C GLU A 81 -13.62 2.44 14.99
N GLU A 82 -12.90 1.55 15.68
CA GLU A 82 -12.17 1.89 16.90
C GLU A 82 -11.04 2.91 16.64
N LEU A 83 -10.36 2.85 15.49
CA LEU A 83 -9.38 3.86 15.10
C LEU A 83 -10.01 5.26 15.03
N SER A 84 -11.23 5.37 14.51
CA SER A 84 -11.93 6.65 14.46
C SER A 84 -12.47 7.07 15.83
N ASN A 85 -13.08 6.15 16.58
CA ASN A 85 -13.63 6.41 17.91
C ASN A 85 -12.58 6.87 18.92
N THR A 86 -11.35 6.36 18.82
CA THR A 86 -10.21 6.77 19.65
C THR A 86 -9.48 8.00 19.14
N GLY A 87 -9.95 8.60 18.03
CA GLY A 87 -9.36 9.80 17.44
C GLY A 87 -7.99 9.58 16.78
N VAL A 88 -7.60 8.33 16.54
CA VAL A 88 -6.36 8.01 15.81
C VAL A 88 -6.48 8.42 14.34
N ILE A 89 -7.67 8.26 13.76
CA ILE A 89 -8.02 8.79 12.45
C ILE A 89 -9.23 9.71 12.55
N ARG A 90 -9.28 10.73 11.69
CA ARG A 90 -10.44 11.61 11.54
C ARG A 90 -11.59 10.89 10.84
N ALA A 91 -12.81 11.41 10.99
CA ALA A 91 -13.99 10.88 10.31
C ALA A 91 -13.85 10.83 8.78
N SER A 92 -13.09 11.76 8.18
CA SER A 92 -12.79 11.74 6.73
C SER A 92 -11.90 10.56 6.33
N ALA A 93 -11.03 10.09 7.23
CA ALA A 93 -10.16 8.95 7.02
C ALA A 93 -10.87 7.60 7.31
N LEU A 94 -11.99 7.61 8.05
CA LEU A 94 -12.80 6.42 8.30
C LEU A 94 -13.36 5.84 7.00
N SER A 95 -13.98 6.67 6.16
CA SER A 95 -14.53 6.23 4.87
C SER A 95 -13.45 5.71 3.93
N VAL A 96 -12.27 6.35 3.94
CA VAL A 96 -11.08 5.92 3.20
C VAL A 96 -10.63 4.52 3.63
N ALA A 97 -10.49 4.29 4.94
CA ALA A 97 -10.10 2.98 5.45
C ALA A 97 -11.13 1.89 5.12
N HIS A 98 -12.43 2.22 5.13
CA HIS A 98 -13.47 1.31 4.68
C HIS A 98 -13.43 1.03 3.18
N ALA A 99 -13.12 2.02 2.33
CA ALA A 99 -12.98 1.80 0.90
C ALA A 99 -11.90 0.73 0.62
N ILE A 100 -10.73 0.83 1.26
CA ILE A 100 -9.66 -0.19 1.15
C ILE A 100 -10.15 -1.56 1.66
N ARG A 101 -10.84 -1.60 2.80
CA ARG A 101 -11.41 -2.85 3.34
C ARG A 101 -12.36 -3.51 2.35
N HIS A 102 -13.19 -2.72 1.68
CA HIS A 102 -14.18 -3.19 0.71
C HIS A 102 -13.52 -3.69 -0.57
N LEU A 103 -12.59 -2.94 -1.15
CA LEU A 103 -11.85 -3.33 -2.35
C LEU A 103 -11.16 -4.68 -2.20
N GLY A 104 -10.55 -4.94 -1.03
CA GLY A 104 -9.86 -6.20 -0.75
C GLY A 104 -10.70 -7.28 -0.08
N ASN A 105 -12.02 -7.09 0.08
CA ASN A 105 -12.83 -8.00 0.90
C ASN A 105 -12.96 -9.39 0.26
N ASP A 106 -13.44 -9.43 -0.98
CA ASP A 106 -13.80 -10.67 -1.67
C ASP A 106 -12.54 -11.48 -1.97
N MET A 107 -11.48 -10.81 -2.46
CA MET A 107 -10.16 -11.41 -2.62
C MET A 107 -9.59 -12.00 -1.34
N ALA A 108 -9.81 -11.37 -0.19
CA ALA A 108 -9.33 -11.91 1.08
C ALA A 108 -10.13 -13.11 1.59
N HIS A 109 -11.32 -13.35 1.02
CA HIS A 109 -12.15 -14.52 1.27
C HIS A 109 -11.99 -15.61 0.21
N GLY A 110 -11.21 -15.34 -0.85
CA GLY A 110 -10.93 -16.29 -1.94
C GLY A 110 -11.89 -16.15 -3.13
N ASP A 111 -12.78 -15.18 -3.10
CA ASP A 111 -13.71 -14.87 -4.18
C ASP A 111 -12.98 -13.98 -5.21
N VAL A 112 -12.20 -14.60 -6.09
CA VAL A 112 -11.25 -13.96 -7.03
C VAL A 112 -11.63 -14.11 -8.50
N GLU A 113 -12.94 -14.20 -8.77
CA GLU A 113 -13.47 -14.42 -10.13
C GLU A 113 -13.10 -13.27 -11.08
N ASP A 114 -13.16 -12.04 -10.60
CA ASP A 114 -12.74 -10.83 -11.31
C ASP A 114 -11.42 -10.30 -10.75
N ALA A 115 -10.41 -10.18 -11.62
CA ALA A 115 -9.15 -9.55 -11.24
C ALA A 115 -9.33 -8.02 -11.15
N PRO A 116 -8.79 -7.36 -10.10
CA PRO A 116 -8.85 -5.91 -10.01
C PRO A 116 -8.00 -5.26 -11.10
N SER A 117 -8.39 -4.05 -11.49
CA SER A 117 -7.62 -3.25 -12.43
C SER A 117 -6.41 -2.59 -11.76
N ALA A 118 -5.46 -2.11 -12.56
CA ALA A 118 -4.35 -1.29 -12.06
C ALA A 118 -4.84 0.03 -11.43
N GLU A 119 -5.99 0.55 -11.87
CA GLU A 119 -6.63 1.73 -11.29
C GLU A 119 -7.14 1.44 -9.88
N ASP A 120 -7.81 0.30 -9.67
CA ASP A 120 -8.28 -0.13 -8.34
C ASP A 120 -7.12 -0.27 -7.34
N ALA A 121 -5.99 -0.82 -7.79
CA ALA A 121 -4.79 -0.95 -6.97
C ALA A 121 -4.13 0.40 -6.68
N SER A 122 -4.03 1.27 -7.68
CA SER A 122 -3.51 2.64 -7.52
C SER A 122 -4.35 3.44 -6.51
N ASP A 123 -5.68 3.35 -6.59
CA ASP A 123 -6.58 4.00 -5.64
C ASP A 123 -6.40 3.44 -4.22
N ALA A 124 -6.33 2.11 -4.07
CA ALA A 124 -6.06 1.50 -2.77
C ALA A 124 -4.72 1.97 -2.15
N LEU A 125 -3.67 2.12 -2.97
CA LEU A 125 -2.37 2.62 -2.52
C LEU A 125 -2.42 4.08 -2.09
N GLN A 126 -3.04 4.96 -2.89
CA GLN A 126 -3.19 6.38 -2.54
C GLN A 126 -3.97 6.57 -1.24
N LEU A 127 -5.05 5.79 -1.06
CA LEU A 127 -5.86 5.78 0.15
C LEU A 127 -5.06 5.24 1.35
N MET A 128 -4.28 4.18 1.17
CA MET A 128 -3.40 3.63 2.22
C MET A 128 -2.36 4.66 2.66
N ASP A 129 -1.70 5.33 1.70
CA ASP A 129 -0.68 6.34 1.96
C ASP A 129 -1.23 7.53 2.72
N LEU A 130 -2.46 7.95 2.39
CA LEU A 130 -3.17 9.00 3.13
C LEU A 130 -3.33 8.63 4.62
N ILE A 131 -3.76 7.39 4.90
CA ILE A 131 -3.91 6.90 6.28
C ILE A 131 -2.57 6.85 7.00
N LEU A 132 -1.52 6.30 6.39
CA LEU A 132 -0.19 6.23 7.00
C LEU A 132 0.40 7.62 7.28
N ASN A 133 0.15 8.56 6.38
CA ASN A 133 0.56 9.94 6.58
C ASN A 133 -0.12 10.57 7.79
N GLU A 134 -1.44 10.43 7.92
CA GLU A 134 -2.19 10.98 9.05
C GLU A 134 -1.76 10.33 10.38
N VAL A 135 -1.71 9.00 10.42
CA VAL A 135 -1.54 8.22 11.65
C VAL A 135 -0.12 8.26 12.19
N PHE A 136 0.88 8.36 11.30
CA PHE A 136 2.29 8.27 11.66
C PHE A 136 3.12 9.43 11.12
N GLN A 137 3.19 9.63 9.80
CA GLN A 137 4.22 10.52 9.27
C GLN A 137 4.05 11.99 9.69
N ALA A 138 2.85 12.53 9.55
CA ALA A 138 2.54 13.90 9.94
C ALA A 138 2.58 14.05 11.47
N THR A 139 1.98 13.11 12.19
CA THR A 139 1.93 13.11 13.67
C THR A 139 3.33 13.06 14.28
N ASN A 140 4.16 12.09 13.91
CA ASN A 140 5.50 11.91 14.45
C ASN A 140 6.42 13.08 14.06
N LEU A 141 6.31 13.60 12.83
CA LEU A 141 7.05 14.80 12.42
C LEU A 141 6.71 16.00 13.29
N ALA A 142 5.42 16.22 13.56
CA ALA A 142 4.98 17.33 14.40
C ALA A 142 5.54 17.19 15.83
N GLU A 143 5.47 15.99 16.41
CA GLU A 143 6.03 15.70 17.74
C GLU A 143 7.54 15.96 17.80
N GLU A 144 8.31 15.49 16.81
CA GLU A 144 9.75 15.73 16.71
C GLU A 144 10.08 17.23 16.66
N ILE A 145 9.37 18.00 15.82
CA ILE A 145 9.59 19.45 15.68
C ILE A 145 9.26 20.17 17.00
N LEU A 146 8.13 19.85 17.61
CA LEU A 146 7.68 20.49 18.85
C LEU A 146 8.61 20.15 20.02
N ALA A 147 9.12 18.92 20.09
CA ALA A 147 10.10 18.51 21.08
C ALA A 147 11.40 19.32 20.96
N ARG A 148 11.92 19.51 19.74
CA ARG A 148 13.11 20.36 19.51
C ARG A 148 12.89 21.81 19.95
N ARG A 149 11.69 22.36 19.75
CA ARG A 149 11.35 23.73 20.15
C ARG A 149 11.24 23.93 21.66
N LYS A 150 10.98 22.88 22.44
CA LYS A 150 10.93 22.95 23.91
C LYS A 150 12.32 22.87 24.57
N GLN A 151 13.34 22.44 23.81
CA GLN A 151 14.69 22.22 24.31
C GLN A 151 15.66 23.37 24.02
N GLY A 152 15.24 24.35 23.21
CA GLY A 152 15.97 25.60 22.94
C GLY A 152 15.23 26.79 23.51
#